data_AF-A0A936B3A1-F1
#
_entry.id   AF-A0A936B3A1-F1
#
_cell.length_a   1.000
_cell.length_b   1.000
_cell.length_c   1.000
_cell.angle_alpha   90.00
_cell.angle_beta   90.00
_cell.angle_gamma   90.00
#
_symmetry.space_group_name_H-M   'P 1'
#
loop_
_entity.id
_entity.type
_entity.pdbx_description
1 polymer ?
#
loop_
_entity_poly.entity_id
_entity_poly.type
_entity_poly.pdbx_seq_one_letter_code
_entity_poly.pdbx_strand_id
1 'polypeptide(L)'
;MKRFVYYIHNYPKVWRRWFIHFLWIFFPKSFANEYPPASVYEWIFDFVFYSIDVLGIPFWHENIFIVFKSGVRGLNPEEIEEAKAVFGNVLNYPLILIDDKSRLGIGNSAVAYVTFFMINYRNTISMPVFIHELVHIWQYQQYGSVYISKAIKAQKSKEGYDYGGAEHLYAAMMKGKSIKSFNFEQQAEILEDYYRKIKGKNISPMEKGVYSYYVGLIRETDETTV
;
A
#
# COMPACT_ATOMS: atom_id res chain seq x y z
N MET A 1 -3.42 -2.12 22.92
CA MET A 1 -4.89 -2.00 22.78
C MET A 1 -5.35 -1.62 21.37
N LYS A 2 -4.88 -0.51 20.77
CA LYS A 2 -5.31 -0.05 19.44
C LYS A 2 -5.17 -1.09 18.31
N ARG A 3 -4.02 -1.79 18.20
CA ARG A 3 -3.81 -2.89 17.23
C ARG A 3 -4.83 -4.01 17.39
N PHE A 4 -4.98 -4.53 18.60
CA PHE A 4 -5.92 -5.62 18.86
C PHE A 4 -7.34 -5.27 18.42
N VAL A 5 -7.82 -4.06 18.77
CA VAL A 5 -9.12 -3.56 18.34
C VAL A 5 -9.21 -3.49 16.81
N TYR A 6 -8.19 -2.96 16.14
CA TYR A 6 -8.14 -2.92 14.67
C TYR A 6 -8.27 -4.31 14.04
N TYR A 7 -7.49 -5.30 14.52
CA TYR A 7 -7.52 -6.64 13.96
C TYR A 7 -8.86 -7.34 14.19
N ILE A 8 -9.44 -7.25 15.40
CA ILE A 8 -10.76 -7.82 15.68
C ILE A 8 -11.84 -7.17 14.80
N HIS A 9 -11.84 -5.84 14.68
CA HIS A 9 -12.80 -5.13 13.85
C HIS A 9 -12.70 -5.50 12.36
N ASN A 10 -11.47 -5.71 11.85
CA ASN A 10 -11.25 -6.05 10.45
C ASN A 10 -11.25 -7.56 10.15
N TYR A 11 -11.32 -8.43 11.17
CA TYR A 11 -11.26 -9.88 10.99
C TYR A 11 -12.38 -10.45 10.08
N PRO A 12 -13.63 -9.95 10.13
CA PRO A 12 -14.65 -10.35 9.16
C PRO A 12 -14.29 -10.00 7.71
N LYS A 13 -13.65 -8.84 7.47
CA LYS A 13 -13.19 -8.43 6.13
C LYS A 13 -12.09 -9.37 5.61
N VAL A 14 -11.19 -9.82 6.49
CA VAL A 14 -10.14 -10.81 6.17
C VAL A 14 -10.76 -12.12 5.65
N TRP A 15 -11.69 -12.70 6.40
CA TRP A 15 -12.38 -13.93 6.00
C TRP A 15 -13.15 -13.77 4.69
N ARG A 16 -13.84 -12.63 4.51
CA ARG A 16 -14.55 -12.31 3.27
C ARG A 16 -13.60 -12.31 2.07
N ARG A 17 -12.44 -11.66 2.16
CA ARG A 17 -11.44 -11.62 1.06
C ARG A 17 -10.92 -13.02 0.74
N TRP A 18 -10.59 -13.80 1.77
CA TRP A 18 -10.14 -15.18 1.61
C TRP A 18 -11.18 -16.04 0.87
N PHE A 19 -12.45 -15.96 1.29
CA PHE A 19 -13.54 -16.73 0.67
C PHE A 19 -13.82 -16.30 -0.77
N ILE A 20 -13.86 -14.99 -1.04
CA ILE A 20 -14.02 -14.45 -2.40
C ILE A 20 -12.89 -14.97 -3.29
N HIS A 21 -11.64 -14.89 -2.85
CA HIS A 21 -10.51 -15.36 -3.65
C HIS A 21 -10.53 -16.88 -3.86
N PHE A 22 -10.85 -17.64 -2.81
CA PHE A 22 -10.98 -19.09 -2.90
C PHE A 22 -12.06 -19.52 -3.89
N LEU A 23 -13.25 -18.93 -3.81
CA LEU A 23 -14.37 -19.29 -4.69
C LEU A 23 -14.26 -18.70 -6.10
N TRP A 24 -13.52 -17.62 -6.30
CA TRP A 24 -13.38 -16.98 -7.60
C TRP A 24 -12.84 -17.95 -8.67
N ILE A 25 -11.97 -18.91 -8.33
CA ILE A 25 -11.45 -19.89 -9.30
C ILE A 25 -12.52 -20.85 -9.83
N PHE A 26 -13.57 -21.11 -9.04
CA PHE A 26 -14.67 -21.99 -9.42
C PHE A 26 -15.86 -21.19 -9.99
N PHE A 27 -16.08 -19.98 -9.49
CA PHE A 27 -17.27 -19.17 -9.76
C PHE A 27 -16.92 -17.68 -10.00
N PRO A 28 -16.10 -17.36 -11.03
CA PRO A 28 -15.55 -16.01 -11.21
C PRO A 28 -16.61 -14.94 -11.48
N LYS A 29 -17.75 -15.31 -12.06
CA LYS A 29 -18.88 -14.39 -12.32
C LYS A 29 -19.65 -14.01 -11.05
N SER A 30 -19.64 -14.87 -10.04
CA SER A 30 -20.41 -14.69 -8.80
C SER A 30 -19.58 -14.05 -7.68
N PHE A 31 -18.26 -14.22 -7.71
CA PHE A 31 -17.35 -13.73 -6.67
C PHE A 31 -16.31 -12.78 -7.27
N ALA A 32 -16.74 -11.60 -7.70
CA ALA A 32 -15.83 -10.60 -8.27
C ALA A 32 -14.65 -10.32 -7.33
N ASN A 33 -13.43 -10.61 -7.81
CA ASN A 33 -12.20 -10.27 -7.13
C ASN A 33 -11.70 -8.93 -7.69
N GLU A 34 -11.36 -7.98 -6.81
CA GLU A 34 -10.89 -6.66 -7.22
C GLU A 34 -9.56 -6.72 -7.99
N TYR A 35 -8.70 -7.69 -7.65
CA TYR A 35 -7.44 -7.95 -8.33
C TYR A 35 -7.35 -9.43 -8.71
N PRO A 36 -8.10 -9.86 -9.74
CA PRO A 36 -8.15 -11.26 -10.13
C PRO A 36 -6.76 -11.74 -10.55
N PRO A 37 -6.34 -12.94 -10.14
CA PRO A 37 -5.05 -13.49 -10.55
C PRO A 37 -5.06 -13.80 -12.05
N ALA A 38 -3.94 -13.54 -12.74
CA ALA A 38 -3.80 -13.78 -14.17
C ALA A 38 -3.46 -15.24 -14.52
N SER A 39 -3.13 -16.06 -13.52
CA SER A 39 -2.78 -17.47 -13.68
C SER A 39 -3.07 -18.27 -12.42
N VAL A 40 -3.07 -19.60 -12.52
CA VAL A 40 -3.19 -20.50 -11.36
C VAL A 40 -2.02 -20.30 -10.38
N TYR A 41 -0.82 -20.05 -10.88
CA TYR A 41 0.34 -19.76 -10.01
C TYR A 41 0.15 -18.47 -9.21
N GLU A 42 -0.37 -17.42 -9.84
CA GLU A 42 -0.70 -16.17 -9.14
C GLU A 42 -1.84 -16.39 -8.14
N TRP A 43 -2.85 -17.19 -8.48
CA TRP A 43 -3.91 -17.55 -7.54
C TRP A 43 -3.36 -18.27 -6.31
N ILE A 44 -2.49 -19.27 -6.49
CA ILE A 44 -1.86 -19.99 -5.36
C ILE A 44 -1.04 -19.01 -4.50
N PHE A 45 -0.27 -18.12 -5.15
CA PHE A 45 0.59 -17.17 -4.45
C PHE A 45 -0.23 -16.13 -3.66
N ASP A 46 -1.28 -15.56 -4.25
CA ASP A 46 -2.21 -14.67 -3.57
C ASP A 46 -2.93 -15.38 -2.41
N PHE A 47 -3.34 -16.63 -2.61
CA PHE A 47 -4.04 -17.45 -1.60
C PHE A 47 -3.17 -17.67 -0.35
N VAL A 48 -1.85 -17.79 -0.49
CA VAL A 48 -0.93 -17.83 0.66
C VAL A 48 -1.04 -16.55 1.49
N PHE A 49 -1.03 -15.38 0.86
CA PHE A 49 -1.13 -14.10 1.59
C PHE A 49 -2.49 -13.88 2.23
N TYR A 50 -3.58 -14.26 1.58
CA TYR A 50 -4.89 -14.25 2.23
C TYR A 50 -4.95 -15.20 3.43
N SER A 51 -4.31 -16.36 3.33
CA SER A 51 -4.26 -17.33 4.44
C SER A 51 -3.42 -16.82 5.61
N ILE A 52 -2.32 -16.11 5.32
CA ILE A 52 -1.50 -15.41 6.32
C ILE A 52 -2.35 -14.42 7.14
N ASP A 53 -3.23 -13.65 6.49
CA ASP A 53 -4.15 -12.75 7.19
C ASP A 53 -5.14 -13.51 8.08
N VAL A 54 -5.74 -14.60 7.59
CA VAL A 54 -6.68 -15.43 8.35
C VAL A 54 -6.04 -16.01 9.62
N LEU A 55 -4.80 -16.46 9.51
CA LEU A 55 -4.01 -16.98 10.64
C LEU A 55 -3.59 -15.88 11.64
N GLY A 56 -3.86 -14.61 11.34
CA GLY A 56 -3.49 -13.48 12.20
C GLY A 56 -1.97 -13.25 12.26
N ILE A 57 -1.21 -13.77 11.29
CA ILE A 57 0.25 -13.61 11.25
C ILE A 57 0.67 -12.13 11.29
N PRO A 58 0.02 -11.19 10.58
CA PRO A 58 0.41 -9.79 10.66
C PRO A 58 0.33 -9.22 12.09
N PHE A 59 -0.71 -9.57 12.84
CA PHE A 59 -0.85 -9.19 14.24
C PHE A 59 0.30 -9.75 15.08
N TRP A 60 0.56 -11.05 14.98
CA TRP A 60 1.62 -11.69 15.76
C TRP A 60 3.00 -11.14 15.40
N HIS A 61 3.29 -11.00 14.10
CA HIS A 61 4.53 -10.44 13.57
C HIS A 61 4.83 -9.07 14.19
N GLU A 62 3.88 -8.13 14.11
CA GLU A 62 4.06 -6.78 14.63
C GLU A 62 4.26 -6.76 16.16
N ASN A 63 3.48 -7.54 16.91
CA ASN A 63 3.62 -7.58 18.38
C ASN A 63 4.95 -8.22 18.81
N ILE A 64 5.39 -9.28 18.12
CA ILE A 64 6.70 -9.90 18.36
C ILE A 64 7.81 -8.88 18.07
N PHE A 65 7.74 -8.18 16.93
CA PHE A 65 8.77 -7.20 16.59
C PHE A 65 8.84 -6.03 17.58
N ILE A 66 7.70 -5.50 18.04
CA ILE A 66 7.68 -4.44 19.07
C ILE A 66 8.36 -4.91 20.36
N VAL A 67 8.17 -6.17 20.76
CA VAL A 67 8.72 -6.71 22.01
C VAL A 67 10.21 -7.05 21.90
N PHE A 68 10.60 -7.70 20.81
CA PHE A 68 11.92 -8.33 20.72
C PHE A 68 12.93 -7.54 19.90
N LYS A 69 12.49 -6.64 19.02
CA LYS A 69 13.38 -5.86 18.16
C LYS A 69 13.56 -4.45 18.69
N SER A 70 14.77 -4.13 19.13
CA SER A 70 15.11 -2.77 19.56
C SER A 70 15.13 -1.80 18.37
N GLY A 71 14.62 -0.59 18.58
CA GLY A 71 14.57 0.45 17.54
C GLY A 71 13.27 0.51 16.74
N VAL A 72 12.34 -0.43 16.94
CA VAL A 72 10.98 -0.28 16.41
C VAL A 72 10.28 0.89 17.10
N ARG A 73 9.82 1.86 16.32
CA ARG A 73 9.15 3.08 16.81
C ARG A 73 7.88 3.37 16.02
N GLY A 74 7.02 4.24 16.55
CA GLY A 74 5.95 4.84 15.77
C GLY A 74 6.44 5.99 14.89
N LEU A 75 5.54 6.54 14.08
CA LEU A 75 5.79 7.77 13.35
C LEU A 75 5.99 8.94 14.31
N ASN A 76 6.95 9.80 14.01
CA ASN A 76 7.16 11.06 14.72
C ASN A 76 6.19 12.15 14.22
N PRO A 77 6.05 13.30 14.91
CA PRO A 77 5.11 14.34 14.52
C PRO A 77 5.30 14.90 13.10
N GLU A 78 6.55 15.06 12.66
CA GLU A 78 6.90 15.57 11.32
C GLU A 78 6.52 14.55 10.23
N GLU A 79 6.82 13.27 10.44
CA GLU A 79 6.40 12.18 9.55
C GLU A 79 4.87 12.10 9.42
N ILE A 80 4.15 12.30 10.53
CA ILE A 80 2.68 12.34 10.52
C ILE A 80 2.18 13.56 9.77
N GLU A 81 2.76 14.74 9.98
CA GLU A 81 2.37 15.97 9.29
C GLU A 81 2.56 15.82 7.77
N GLU A 82 3.72 15.35 7.34
CA GLU A 82 4.03 15.13 5.92
C GLU A 82 3.12 14.07 5.30
N ALA A 83 2.88 12.98 6.01
CA ALA A 83 1.96 11.96 5.55
C ALA A 83 0.51 12.48 5.46
N LYS A 84 0.05 13.31 6.41
CA LYS A 84 -1.29 13.90 6.37
C LYS A 84 -1.46 14.88 5.21
N ALA A 85 -0.40 15.57 4.79
CA ALA A 85 -0.44 16.44 3.63
C ALA A 85 -0.79 15.67 2.33
N VAL A 86 -0.45 14.39 2.24
CA VAL A 86 -0.74 13.51 1.08
C VAL A 86 -1.98 12.64 1.32
N PHE A 87 -2.07 11.96 2.46
CA PHE A 87 -3.09 10.94 2.72
C PHE A 87 -4.30 11.46 3.52
N GLY A 88 -4.27 12.66 4.10
CA GLY A 88 -5.36 13.13 4.97
C GLY A 88 -5.49 12.27 6.22
N ASN A 89 -6.62 11.59 6.42
CA ASN A 89 -6.84 10.72 7.59
C ASN A 89 -7.06 9.23 7.24
N VAL A 90 -6.89 8.83 5.97
CA VAL A 90 -7.19 7.44 5.55
C VAL A 90 -6.20 6.40 6.08
N LEU A 91 -5.01 6.84 6.48
CA LEU A 91 -4.02 5.99 7.12
C LEU A 91 -4.28 5.92 8.62
N ASN A 92 -4.20 4.71 9.19
CA ASN A 92 -4.24 4.53 10.64
C ASN A 92 -2.85 4.79 11.23
N TYR A 93 -2.43 6.05 11.26
CA TYR A 93 -1.10 6.49 11.71
C TYR A 93 -0.64 5.86 13.03
N PRO A 94 -1.49 5.71 14.07
CA PRO A 94 -1.10 5.05 15.33
C PRO A 94 -0.68 3.58 15.20
N LEU A 95 -1.01 2.91 14.09
CA LEU A 95 -0.60 1.53 13.81
C LEU A 95 0.69 1.45 12.98
N ILE A 96 1.16 2.54 12.39
CA ILE A 96 2.34 2.51 11.53
C ILE A 96 3.60 2.42 12.40
N LEU A 97 4.50 1.52 12.02
CA LEU A 97 5.79 1.29 12.68
C LEU A 97 6.93 1.58 11.72
N ILE A 98 8.04 2.03 12.29
CA ILE A 98 9.32 2.19 11.61
C ILE A 98 10.33 1.25 12.25
N ASP A 99 11.05 0.54 11.40
CA ASP A 99 12.30 -0.16 11.72
C ASP A 99 13.44 0.42 10.86
N ASP A 100 14.15 1.39 11.42
CA ASP A 100 15.27 2.10 10.76
C ASP A 100 16.63 1.38 10.87
N LYS A 101 16.62 0.20 11.52
CA LYS A 101 17.78 -0.68 11.71
C LYS A 101 17.61 -2.00 10.98
N SER A 102 16.72 -2.05 9.98
CA SER A 102 16.46 -3.27 9.25
C SER A 102 17.72 -3.74 8.52
N ARG A 103 18.00 -5.05 8.64
CA ARG A 103 19.14 -5.72 7.99
C ARG A 103 18.70 -6.74 6.94
N LEU A 104 17.41 -7.07 6.91
CA LEU A 104 16.81 -8.04 6.00
C LEU A 104 16.15 -7.29 4.85
N GLY A 105 16.16 -7.86 3.64
CA GLY A 105 15.43 -7.30 2.48
C GLY A 105 16.07 -6.08 1.81
N ILE A 106 17.07 -5.44 2.44
CA ILE A 106 17.78 -4.27 1.91
C ILE A 106 19.07 -4.74 1.23
N GLY A 107 18.96 -5.09 -0.05
CA GLY A 107 20.11 -5.32 -0.94
C GLY A 107 20.61 -4.02 -1.58
N ASN A 108 21.47 -4.10 -2.60
CA ASN A 108 21.93 -2.93 -3.36
C ASN A 108 20.81 -2.23 -4.17
N SER A 109 19.60 -2.79 -4.23
CA SER A 109 18.53 -2.37 -5.14
C SER A 109 17.33 -1.72 -4.47
N ALA A 110 17.17 -1.78 -3.15
CA ALA A 110 16.01 -1.23 -2.44
C ALA A 110 16.45 -0.50 -1.17
N VAL A 111 15.97 0.73 -1.00
CA VAL A 111 16.32 1.61 0.13
C VAL A 111 15.37 1.40 1.33
N ALA A 112 14.14 0.96 1.06
CA ALA A 112 13.12 0.62 2.05
C ALA A 112 12.19 -0.49 1.53
N TYR A 113 11.36 -1.07 2.42
CA TYR A 113 10.24 -1.94 2.08
C TYR A 113 9.19 -1.99 3.19
N VAL A 114 7.96 -2.36 2.85
CA VAL A 114 6.86 -2.53 3.83
C VAL A 114 6.54 -3.99 4.11
N THR A 115 6.42 -4.31 5.39
CA THR A 115 5.82 -5.56 5.89
C THR A 115 4.63 -5.23 6.79
N PHE A 116 3.41 -5.42 6.29
CA PHE A 116 2.15 -5.09 6.98
C PHE A 116 2.10 -3.62 7.37
N PHE A 117 1.98 -3.25 8.66
CA PHE A 117 2.07 -1.85 9.10
C PHE A 117 3.50 -1.33 9.37
N MET A 118 4.55 -2.08 9.00
CA MET A 118 5.94 -1.72 9.29
C MET A 118 6.70 -1.29 8.05
N ILE A 119 7.27 -0.09 8.08
CA ILE A 119 8.24 0.38 7.09
C ILE A 119 9.64 0.05 7.61
N ASN A 120 10.43 -0.61 6.77
CA ASN A 120 11.75 -1.13 7.10
C ASN A 120 12.79 -0.45 6.21
N TYR A 121 13.83 0.14 6.79
CA TYR A 121 14.94 0.72 6.05
C TYR A 121 16.24 0.68 6.88
N ARG A 122 17.36 1.08 6.28
CA ARG A 122 18.66 1.14 6.96
C ARG A 122 19.15 2.59 7.05
N ASN A 123 19.29 3.07 8.28
CA ASN A 123 19.75 4.43 8.63
C ASN A 123 18.70 5.50 8.30
N THR A 124 18.61 5.93 7.04
CA THR A 124 17.78 7.06 6.63
C THR A 124 17.05 6.76 5.34
N ILE A 125 15.89 7.38 5.17
CA ILE A 125 15.12 7.40 3.92
C ILE A 125 14.76 8.83 3.60
N SER A 126 14.60 9.12 2.31
CA SER A 126 14.08 10.42 1.89
C SER A 126 12.58 10.48 2.15
N MET A 127 12.04 11.67 2.41
CA MET A 127 10.59 11.85 2.61
C MET A 127 9.75 11.43 1.38
N PRO A 128 10.17 11.65 0.12
CA PRO A 128 9.49 11.07 -1.04
C PRO A 128 9.36 9.54 -0.98
N VAL A 129 10.47 8.83 -0.70
CA VAL A 129 10.45 7.37 -0.56
C VAL A 129 9.59 6.95 0.63
N PHE A 130 9.61 7.70 1.74
CA PHE A 130 8.69 7.44 2.85
C PHE A 130 7.22 7.52 2.44
N ILE A 131 6.83 8.51 1.62
CA ILE A 131 5.47 8.63 1.08
C ILE A 131 5.14 7.44 0.16
N HIS A 132 6.10 6.96 -0.66
CA HIS A 132 5.96 5.74 -1.45
C HIS A 132 5.63 4.53 -0.57
N GLU A 133 6.43 4.29 0.47
CA GLU A 133 6.20 3.17 1.40
C GLU A 133 4.85 3.29 2.12
N LEU A 134 4.39 4.50 2.45
CA LEU A 134 3.06 4.71 3.02
C LEU A 134 1.91 4.33 2.06
N VAL A 135 2.12 4.34 0.74
CA VAL A 135 1.13 3.80 -0.21
C VAL A 135 0.99 2.30 -0.03
N HIS A 136 2.07 1.58 0.23
CA HIS A 136 2.01 0.15 0.53
C HIS A 136 1.29 -0.12 1.87
N ILE A 137 1.45 0.75 2.87
CA ILE A 137 0.63 0.70 4.10
C ILE A 137 -0.85 0.89 3.80
N TRP A 138 -1.20 1.88 2.96
CA TRP A 138 -2.58 2.08 2.54
C TRP A 138 -3.12 0.86 1.78
N GLN A 139 -2.35 0.31 0.84
CA GLN A 139 -2.70 -0.92 0.12
C GLN A 139 -2.93 -2.09 1.07
N TYR A 140 -2.11 -2.24 2.12
CA TYR A 140 -2.31 -3.24 3.16
C TYR A 140 -3.63 -3.03 3.92
N GLN A 141 -3.95 -1.79 4.31
CA GLN A 141 -5.22 -1.47 4.97
C GLN A 141 -6.44 -1.87 4.12
N GLN A 142 -6.38 -1.62 2.81
CA GLN A 142 -7.48 -1.90 1.91
C GLN A 142 -7.59 -3.39 1.56
N TYR A 143 -6.47 -4.02 1.21
CA TYR A 143 -6.47 -5.32 0.53
C TYR A 143 -5.92 -6.46 1.40
N GLY A 144 -5.36 -6.18 2.57
CA GLY A 144 -4.63 -7.15 3.37
C GLY A 144 -3.29 -7.54 2.72
N SER A 145 -2.70 -8.64 3.16
CA SER A 145 -1.32 -9.01 2.80
C SER A 145 -1.12 -9.32 1.31
N VAL A 146 -2.20 -9.46 0.53
CA VAL A 146 -2.11 -9.67 -0.93
C VAL A 146 -1.39 -8.52 -1.63
N TYR A 147 -1.32 -7.32 -1.04
CA TYR A 147 -0.57 -6.20 -1.60
C TYR A 147 0.89 -6.58 -1.89
N ILE A 148 1.51 -7.42 -1.04
CA ILE A 148 2.89 -7.88 -1.18
C ILE A 148 3.04 -8.65 -2.50
N SER A 149 2.12 -9.58 -2.77
CA SER A 149 2.09 -10.32 -4.04
C SER A 149 1.97 -9.39 -5.24
N LYS A 150 1.05 -8.41 -5.16
CA LYS A 150 0.80 -7.47 -6.27
C LYS A 150 1.96 -6.49 -6.49
N ALA A 151 2.61 -6.01 -5.43
CA ALA A 151 3.81 -5.19 -5.52
C ALA A 151 4.98 -5.96 -6.14
N ILE A 152 5.26 -7.19 -5.66
CA ILE A 152 6.30 -8.06 -6.26
C ILE A 152 6.04 -8.32 -7.75
N LYS A 153 4.79 -8.58 -8.12
CA LYS A 153 4.40 -8.74 -9.53
C LYS A 153 4.64 -7.47 -10.33
N ALA A 154 4.29 -6.31 -9.80
CA ALA A 154 4.51 -5.02 -10.44
C ALA A 154 6.01 -4.74 -10.64
N GLN A 155 6.85 -4.95 -9.63
CA GLN A 155 8.31 -4.79 -9.74
C GLN A 155 8.95 -5.67 -10.83
N LYS A 156 8.36 -6.84 -11.10
CA LYS A 156 8.82 -7.79 -12.13
C LYS A 156 8.17 -7.57 -13.50
N SER A 157 7.22 -6.65 -13.61
CA SER A 157 6.56 -6.33 -14.87
C SER A 157 7.45 -5.47 -15.76
N LYS A 158 7.09 -5.35 -17.05
CA LYS A 158 7.83 -4.50 -17.99
C LYS A 158 7.70 -3.03 -17.63
N GLU A 159 6.51 -2.64 -17.18
CA GLU A 159 6.16 -1.28 -16.80
C GLU A 159 6.84 -0.89 -15.48
N GLY A 160 6.91 -1.83 -14.53
CA GLY A 160 7.55 -1.57 -13.24
C GLY A 160 6.94 -0.36 -12.53
N TYR A 161 7.80 0.63 -12.26
CA TYR A 161 7.46 1.92 -11.64
C TYR A 161 6.96 2.96 -12.66
N ASP A 162 7.23 2.76 -13.96
CA ASP A 162 6.88 3.75 -14.98
C ASP A 162 5.37 3.75 -15.25
N TYR A 163 4.70 4.82 -14.81
CA TYR A 163 3.28 5.07 -15.05
C TYR A 163 3.04 6.05 -16.22
N GLY A 164 4.08 6.47 -16.94
CA GLY A 164 4.00 7.38 -18.08
C GLY A 164 3.84 8.86 -17.71
N GLY A 165 4.09 9.23 -16.45
CA GLY A 165 4.07 10.62 -15.98
C GLY A 165 2.70 11.31 -16.06
N ALA A 166 2.70 12.63 -15.91
CA ALA A 166 1.47 13.42 -15.84
C ALA A 166 0.61 13.35 -17.12
N GLU A 167 1.23 13.20 -18.30
CA GLU A 167 0.51 13.08 -19.57
C GLU A 167 -0.32 11.79 -19.63
N HIS A 168 0.28 10.64 -19.28
CA HIS A 168 -0.45 9.39 -19.20
C HIS A 168 -1.52 9.42 -18.11
N LEU A 169 -1.21 10.03 -16.97
CA LEU A 169 -2.12 10.18 -15.85
C LEU A 169 -3.35 11.04 -16.22
N TYR A 170 -3.15 12.11 -16.99
CA TYR A 170 -4.22 12.94 -17.58
C TYR A 170 -5.05 12.15 -18.59
N ALA A 171 -4.41 11.43 -19.52
CA ALA A 171 -5.12 10.62 -20.51
C ALA A 171 -5.95 9.50 -19.85
N ALA A 172 -5.46 8.92 -18.76
CA ALA A 172 -6.19 7.95 -17.95
C ALA A 172 -7.39 8.61 -17.23
N MET A 173 -7.19 9.81 -16.67
CA MET A 173 -8.26 10.58 -16.00
C MET A 173 -9.40 10.90 -16.96
N MET A 174 -9.07 11.36 -18.18
CA MET A 174 -10.06 11.67 -19.23
C MET A 174 -10.84 10.43 -19.70
N LYS A 175 -10.32 9.22 -19.48
CA LYS A 175 -11.00 7.95 -19.75
C LYS A 175 -11.77 7.42 -18.54
N GLY A 176 -11.88 8.18 -17.46
CA GLY A 176 -12.54 7.75 -16.22
C GLY A 176 -11.80 6.64 -15.48
N LYS A 177 -10.50 6.46 -15.74
CA LYS A 177 -9.71 5.46 -15.02
C LYS A 177 -9.50 5.90 -13.57
N SER A 178 -9.57 4.93 -12.66
CA SER A 178 -9.26 5.13 -11.25
C SER A 178 -7.82 4.72 -10.93
N ILE A 179 -7.38 4.96 -9.69
CA ILE A 179 -6.07 4.54 -9.18
C ILE A 179 -5.82 3.03 -9.35
N LYS A 180 -6.89 2.21 -9.33
CA LYS A 180 -6.83 0.75 -9.55
C LYS A 180 -6.43 0.35 -10.96
N SER A 181 -6.43 1.29 -11.91
CA SER A 181 -5.94 1.05 -13.28
C SER A 181 -4.42 1.02 -13.38
N PHE A 182 -3.73 1.40 -12.30
CA PHE A 182 -2.28 1.36 -12.18
C PHE A 182 -1.87 0.18 -11.30
N ASN A 183 -0.71 -0.40 -11.60
CA ASN A 183 -0.15 -1.47 -10.77
C ASN A 183 0.27 -0.92 -9.39
N PHE A 184 0.55 -1.79 -8.42
CA PHE A 184 0.77 -1.36 -7.03
C PHE A 184 2.01 -0.47 -6.84
N GLU A 185 3.06 -0.65 -7.64
CA GLU A 185 4.24 0.22 -7.62
C GLU A 185 3.97 1.56 -8.30
N GLN A 186 3.28 1.56 -9.44
CA GLN A 186 2.86 2.80 -10.11
C GLN A 186 1.96 3.65 -9.21
N GLN A 187 1.07 3.04 -8.43
CA GLN A 187 0.26 3.77 -7.45
C GLN A 187 1.14 4.48 -6.41
N ALA A 188 2.21 3.82 -5.96
CA ALA A 188 3.14 4.37 -5.00
C ALA A 188 3.99 5.50 -5.63
N GLU A 189 4.50 5.27 -6.84
CA GLU A 189 5.27 6.26 -7.62
C GLU A 189 4.46 7.53 -7.91
N ILE A 190 3.17 7.40 -8.26
CA ILE A 190 2.29 8.56 -8.51
C ILE A 190 2.21 9.48 -7.28
N LEU A 191 2.13 8.90 -6.08
CA LEU A 191 2.02 9.67 -4.83
C LEU A 191 3.37 10.23 -4.39
N GLU A 192 4.44 9.47 -4.60
CA GLU A 192 5.81 9.97 -4.42
C GLU A 192 6.07 11.19 -5.33
N ASP A 193 5.74 11.09 -6.61
CA ASP A 193 5.91 12.16 -7.59
C ASP A 193 5.04 13.38 -7.27
N TYR A 194 3.79 13.15 -6.84
CA TYR A 194 2.95 14.25 -6.35
C TYR A 194 3.64 14.98 -5.20
N TYR A 195 4.14 14.25 -4.21
CA TYR A 195 4.84 14.83 -3.06
C TYR A 195 6.09 15.62 -3.48
N ARG A 196 6.94 15.04 -4.34
CA ARG A 196 8.13 15.70 -4.90
C ARG A 196 7.76 17.03 -5.58
N LYS A 197 6.73 17.00 -6.42
CA LYS A 197 6.28 18.15 -7.21
C LYS A 197 5.70 19.27 -6.34
N ILE A 198 4.88 18.95 -5.34
CA ILE A 198 4.31 19.97 -4.44
C ILE A 198 5.38 20.59 -3.53
N LYS A 199 6.32 19.79 -2.99
CA LYS A 199 7.39 20.29 -2.11
C LYS A 199 8.45 21.08 -2.87
N GLY A 200 8.81 20.61 -4.07
CA GLY A 200 9.73 21.33 -4.95
C GLY A 200 9.13 22.58 -5.59
N LYS A 201 7.82 22.85 -5.41
CA LYS A 201 7.07 23.93 -6.08
C LYS A 201 7.21 23.91 -7.61
N ASN A 202 7.52 22.75 -8.17
CA ASN A 202 7.74 22.55 -9.60
C ASN A 202 6.58 21.73 -10.18
N ILE A 203 5.38 22.30 -10.09
CA ILE A 203 4.15 21.66 -10.57
C ILE A 203 3.29 22.70 -11.29
N SER A 204 2.96 22.43 -12.55
CA SER A 204 2.02 23.27 -13.28
C SER A 204 0.60 23.12 -12.69
N PRO A 205 -0.30 24.11 -12.88
CA PRO A 205 -1.69 23.99 -12.44
C PRO A 205 -2.40 22.75 -13.01
N MET A 206 -2.09 22.40 -14.26
CA MET A 206 -2.64 21.20 -14.92
C MET A 206 -2.17 19.92 -14.21
N GLU A 207 -0.85 19.74 -14.06
CA GLU A 207 -0.31 18.58 -13.34
C GLU A 207 -0.88 18.50 -11.93
N LYS A 208 -0.93 19.63 -11.21
CA LYS A 208 -1.50 19.67 -9.86
C LYS A 208 -2.94 19.17 -9.85
N GLY A 209 -3.77 19.58 -10.79
CA GLY A 209 -5.13 19.07 -10.93
C GLY A 209 -5.18 17.56 -11.15
N VAL A 210 -4.33 17.05 -12.06
CA VAL A 210 -4.27 15.63 -12.40
C VAL A 210 -3.82 14.77 -11.22
N TYR A 211 -2.69 15.08 -10.58
CA TYR A 211 -2.26 14.30 -9.41
C TYR A 211 -3.26 14.42 -8.25
N SER A 212 -3.80 15.62 -8.01
CA SER A 212 -4.77 15.80 -6.91
C SER A 212 -6.05 14.99 -7.13
N TYR A 213 -6.46 14.73 -8.38
CA TYR A 213 -7.56 13.82 -8.68
C TYR A 213 -7.26 12.40 -8.18
N TYR A 214 -6.10 11.82 -8.51
CA TYR A 214 -5.76 10.46 -8.08
C TYR A 214 -5.49 10.35 -6.57
N VAL A 215 -4.88 11.38 -5.97
CA VAL A 215 -4.74 11.47 -4.51
C VAL A 215 -6.10 11.58 -3.83
N GLY A 216 -7.04 12.31 -4.44
CA GLY A 216 -8.45 12.38 -4.00
C GLY A 216 -9.12 11.01 -3.97
N LEU A 217 -8.94 10.21 -5.03
CA LEU A 217 -9.49 8.84 -5.09
C LEU A 217 -8.97 7.93 -3.97
N ILE A 218 -7.72 8.10 -3.53
CA ILE A 218 -7.18 7.39 -2.37
C ILE A 218 -7.86 7.89 -1.08
N ARG A 219 -8.04 9.20 -0.95
CA ARG A 219 -8.66 9.82 0.24
C ARG A 219 -10.14 9.47 0.40
N GLU A 220 -10.86 9.25 -0.69
CA GLU A 220 -12.29 8.91 -0.70
C GLU A 220 -12.58 7.45 -0.33
N THR A 221 -11.56 6.59 -0.21
CA THR A 221 -11.76 5.17 0.15
C THR A 221 -12.33 4.93 1.56
N ASP A 222 -12.48 5.97 2.37
CA ASP A 222 -13.00 5.93 3.74
C ASP A 222 -14.55 5.76 3.82
N GLU A 223 -15.31 6.12 2.77
CA GLU A 223 -16.77 6.30 2.91
C GLU A 223 -17.65 5.10 2.51
N THR A 224 -17.11 4.05 1.89
CA THR A 224 -17.94 2.95 1.34
C THR A 224 -17.72 1.57 1.96
N THR A 225 -17.02 1.47 3.10
CA THR A 225 -16.82 0.16 3.78
C THR A 225 -17.12 0.15 5.27
N VAL A 226 -18.24 0.77 5.66
CA VAL A 226 -18.97 0.46 6.90
C VAL A 226 -20.00 -0.63 6.60
#